data_AF-A0A814G241-F1
#
_entry.id   AF-A0A814G241-F1
#
_cell.length_a   1.000
_cell.length_b   1.000
_cell.length_c   1.000
_cell.angle_alpha   90.00
_cell.angle_beta   90.00
_cell.angle_gamma   90.00
#
_symmetry.space_group_name_H-M   'P 1'
#
loop_
_entity.id
_entity.type
_entity.pdbx_description
1 polymer ?
#
loop_
_entity_poly.entity_id
_entity_poly.type
_entity_poly.pdbx_seq_one_letter_code
_entity_poly.pdbx_strand_id
1 'polypeptide(L)'
;MATYNIKFEPEEYYHYIRVLEADEEFRWCKSIKGCGAGQLVSNHKKLHGYYTCHACSQMMCFHYSVEWHTGYTCKEFEAEQAKNEGFASYIIILTSK
;
A
#
# COMPACT_ATOMS: atom_id res chain seq x y z
N MET A 1 -19.66 24.81 -4.69
CA MET A 1 -19.28 23.66 -3.84
C MET A 1 -18.37 24.20 -2.76
N ALA A 2 -18.81 24.24 -1.50
CA ALA A 2 -17.99 24.78 -0.42
C ALA A 2 -16.87 23.76 -0.09
N THR A 3 -15.62 24.14 -0.34
CA THR A 3 -14.46 23.38 0.12
C THR A 3 -14.15 23.83 1.55
N TYR A 4 -14.53 23.02 2.54
CA TYR A 4 -14.12 23.24 3.92
C TYR A 4 -12.65 22.86 4.06
N ASN A 5 -11.78 23.86 4.20
CA ASN A 5 -10.37 23.65 4.55
C ASN A 5 -10.28 23.33 6.04
N ILE A 6 -10.51 22.06 6.38
CA ILE A 6 -10.33 21.58 7.75
C ILE A 6 -8.83 21.56 8.02
N LYS A 7 -8.37 22.46 8.90
CA LYS A 7 -7.01 22.42 9.46
C LYS A 7 -7.10 21.63 10.76
N PHE A 8 -6.34 20.54 10.84
CA PHE A 8 -6.18 19.76 12.06
C PHE A 8 -4.94 20.22 12.80
N GLU A 9 -5.02 20.32 14.12
CA GLU A 9 -3.83 20.43 14.97
C GLU A 9 -3.01 19.12 14.90
N PRO A 10 -1.68 19.14 15.10
CA PRO A 10 -0.83 17.97 14.91
C PRO A 10 -1.29 16.74 15.71
N GLU A 11 -1.74 16.92 16.95
CA GLU A 11 -2.22 15.83 17.81
C GLU A 11 -3.51 15.20 17.28
N GLU A 12 -4.43 16.00 16.73
CA GLU A 12 -5.68 15.54 16.12
C GLU A 12 -5.43 14.78 14.82
N TYR A 13 -4.43 15.22 14.05
CA TYR A 13 -4.03 14.55 12.81
C TYR A 13 -3.57 13.12 13.06
N TYR A 14 -2.72 12.89 14.06
CA TYR A 14 -2.27 11.53 14.40
C TYR A 14 -3.41 10.65 14.90
N HIS A 15 -4.31 11.20 15.72
CA HIS A 15 -5.48 10.44 16.18
C HIS A 15 -6.35 10.01 14.99
N TYR A 16 -6.61 10.93 14.05
CA TYR A 16 -7.39 10.66 12.84
C TYR A 16 -6.76 9.57 11.95
N ILE A 17 -5.46 9.63 11.72
CA ILE A 17 -4.73 8.60 10.95
C ILE A 17 -4.86 7.23 11.61
N ARG A 18 -4.75 7.15 12.93
CA ARG A 18 -4.87 5.88 13.67
C ARG A 18 -6.28 5.29 13.59
N VAL A 19 -7.31 6.13 13.55
CA VAL A 19 -8.70 5.68 13.34
C VAL A 19 -8.87 5.10 11.93
N LEU A 20 -8.31 5.75 10.91
CA LEU A 20 -8.35 5.22 9.53
C LEU A 20 -7.58 3.91 9.41
N GLU A 21 -6.38 3.82 9.97
CA GLU A 21 -5.55 2.61 9.95
C GLU A 21 -6.16 1.42 10.70
N ALA A 22 -7.11 1.68 11.61
CA ALA A 22 -7.85 0.64 12.31
C ALA A 22 -8.98 0.02 11.47
N ASP A 23 -9.37 0.65 10.36
CA ASP A 23 -10.39 0.12 9.45
C ASP A 23 -9.80 -0.97 8.55
N GLU A 24 -10.40 -2.17 8.58
CA GLU A 24 -9.95 -3.33 7.79
C GLU A 24 -9.99 -3.09 6.28
N GLU A 25 -10.77 -2.13 5.79
CA GLU A 25 -10.88 -1.76 4.38
C GLU A 25 -9.91 -0.65 3.98
N PHE A 26 -9.30 0.05 4.95
CA PHE A 26 -8.42 1.18 4.65
C PHE A 26 -7.01 0.74 4.24
N ARG A 27 -6.48 1.30 3.16
CA ARG A 27 -5.13 1.00 2.67
C ARG A 27 -4.37 2.25 2.25
N TRP A 28 -3.08 2.27 2.60
CA TRP A 28 -2.11 3.24 2.08
C TRP A 28 -1.50 2.77 0.76
N CYS A 29 -1.36 3.68 -0.20
CA CYS A 29 -0.59 3.43 -1.40
C CYS A 29 0.90 3.37 -1.07
N LYS A 30 1.48 2.17 -1.20
CA LYS A 30 2.91 1.88 -0.99
C LYS A 30 3.64 1.58 -2.30
N SER A 31 3.11 2.04 -3.44
CA SER A 31 3.82 1.99 -4.72
C SER A 31 5.19 2.64 -4.56
N ILE A 32 6.19 2.10 -5.28
CA ILE A 32 7.56 2.61 -5.28
C ILE A 32 7.60 4.08 -5.74
N LYS A 33 6.67 4.47 -6.62
CA LYS A 33 6.53 5.87 -7.08
C LYS A 33 5.98 6.81 -6.00
N GLY A 34 5.49 6.28 -4.88
CA GLY A 34 5.37 7.01 -3.62
C GLY A 34 4.32 8.12 -3.57
N CYS A 35 3.08 7.89 -4.04
CA CYS A 35 2.04 8.92 -3.94
C CYS A 35 1.50 9.12 -2.51
N GLY A 36 1.66 8.13 -1.62
CA GLY A 36 1.28 8.22 -0.20
C GLY A 36 -0.22 8.36 0.09
N ALA A 37 -1.09 8.30 -0.92
CA ALA A 37 -2.54 8.44 -0.74
C ALA A 37 -3.13 7.26 0.05
N GLY A 38 -4.12 7.54 0.89
CA GLY A 38 -4.90 6.54 1.62
C GLY A 38 -6.31 6.45 1.08
N GLN A 39 -6.88 5.24 1.04
CA GLN A 39 -8.25 5.03 0.55
C GLN A 39 -8.94 3.88 1.26
N LEU A 40 -10.27 3.96 1.31
CA LEU A 40 -11.11 2.81 1.65
C LEU A 40 -11.29 1.95 0.40
N VAL A 41 -11.02 0.66 0.53
CA VAL A 41 -11.19 -0.35 -0.51
C VAL A 41 -12.42 -1.19 -0.16
N SER A 42 -13.59 -0.64 -0.46
CA SER A 42 -14.86 -1.32 -0.21
C SER A 42 -14.96 -2.63 -0.99
N ASN A 43 -15.63 -3.63 -0.41
CA ASN A 43 -15.81 -4.95 -1.00
C ASN A 43 -14.50 -5.72 -1.24
N HIS A 44 -13.45 -5.46 -0.46
CA HIS A 44 -12.18 -6.17 -0.56
C HIS A 44 -12.31 -7.70 -0.54
N LYS A 45 -13.32 -8.24 0.17
CA LYS A 45 -13.66 -9.67 0.21
C LYS A 45 -14.11 -10.25 -1.13
N LYS A 46 -14.55 -9.39 -2.08
CA LYS A 46 -14.93 -9.75 -3.44
C LYS A 46 -13.83 -9.45 -4.47
N LEU A 47 -12.79 -8.72 -4.07
CA LEU A 47 -11.65 -8.42 -4.95
C LEU A 47 -10.76 -9.65 -5.04
N HIS A 48 -10.07 -9.81 -6.17
CA HIS A 48 -9.09 -10.88 -6.42
C HIS A 48 -7.77 -10.68 -5.65
N GLY A 49 -7.81 -10.00 -4.48
CA GLY A 49 -6.65 -9.71 -3.64
C GLY A 49 -5.88 -8.44 -4.00
N TYR A 50 -6.37 -7.61 -4.92
CA TYR A 50 -5.74 -6.35 -5.32
C TYR A 50 -6.71 -5.18 -5.34
N TYR A 51 -6.18 -3.96 -5.31
CA TYR A 51 -6.92 -2.71 -5.50
C TYR A 51 -6.12 -1.71 -6.34
N THR A 52 -6.81 -0.74 -6.94
CA THR A 52 -6.17 0.34 -7.71
C THR A 52 -6.14 1.61 -6.88
N CYS A 53 -4.96 2.24 -6.78
CA CYS A 53 -4.81 3.51 -6.09
C CYS A 53 -5.59 4.61 -6.82
N HIS A 54 -6.49 5.32 -6.13
CA HIS A 54 -7.30 6.37 -6.76
C HIS A 54 -6.45 7.59 -7.21
N ALA A 55 -5.29 7.81 -6.60
CA ALA A 55 -4.44 8.97 -6.86
C ALA A 55 -3.43 8.73 -7.99
N CYS A 56 -2.76 7.56 -8.01
CA CYS A 56 -1.70 7.27 -8.98
C CYS A 56 -2.00 6.11 -9.94
N SER A 57 -3.19 5.50 -9.82
CA SER A 57 -3.65 4.37 -10.65
C SER A 57 -2.79 3.10 -10.60
N GLN A 58 -1.83 3.01 -9.66
CA GLN A 58 -1.03 1.80 -9.48
C GLN A 58 -1.88 0.68 -8.85
N MET A 59 -1.66 -0.56 -9.29
CA MET A 59 -2.28 -1.74 -8.71
C MET A 59 -1.46 -2.19 -7.51
N MET A 60 -2.15 -2.40 -6.39
CA MET A 60 -1.57 -2.71 -5.10
C MET A 60 -2.13 -4.04 -4.60
N CYS A 61 -1.29 -4.83 -3.92
CA CYS A 61 -1.76 -5.97 -3.16
C CYS A 61 -2.62 -5.47 -1.99
N PHE A 62 -3.77 -6.11 -1.76
CA PHE A 62 -4.65 -5.76 -0.66
C PHE A 62 -4.14 -6.32 0.68
N HIS A 63 -3.47 -7.47 0.64
CA HIS A 63 -3.01 -8.19 1.83
C HIS A 63 -1.64 -7.72 2.33
N TYR A 64 -0.77 -7.32 1.41
CA TYR A 64 0.58 -6.85 1.74
C TYR A 64 0.81 -5.43 1.23
N SER A 65 1.67 -4.69 1.93
CA SER A 65 2.06 -3.32 1.61
C SER A 65 3.03 -3.22 0.41
N VAL A 66 2.70 -3.88 -0.71
CA VAL A 66 3.53 -3.98 -1.92
C VAL A 66 2.68 -3.83 -3.18
N GLU A 67 3.32 -3.47 -4.29
CA GLU A 67 2.66 -3.44 -5.60
C GLU A 67 2.10 -4.81 -5.99
N TRP A 68 1.07 -4.81 -6.83
CA TRP A 68 0.39 -6.05 -7.21
C TRP A 68 1.34 -7.01 -7.94
N HIS A 69 1.55 -8.18 -7.34
CA HIS A 69 2.41 -9.23 -7.85
C HIS A 69 1.64 -10.16 -8.80
N THR A 70 1.40 -9.68 -10.02
CA THR A 70 0.68 -10.44 -11.06
C THR A 70 1.33 -11.81 -11.29
N GLY A 71 0.51 -12.87 -11.37
CA GLY A 71 0.97 -14.24 -11.62
C GLY A 71 1.37 -15.01 -10.35
N TYR A 72 1.35 -14.36 -9.19
CA TYR A 72 1.62 -14.99 -7.89
C TYR A 72 0.45 -14.76 -6.93
N THR A 73 0.10 -15.79 -6.18
CA THR A 73 -0.63 -15.62 -4.93
C THR A 73 0.26 -14.91 -3.90
N CYS A 74 -0.37 -14.29 -2.91
CA CYS A 74 0.29 -13.70 -1.75
C CYS A 74 1.36 -14.62 -1.13
N LYS A 75 1.05 -15.92 -0.95
CA LYS A 75 1.96 -16.90 -0.36
C LYS A 75 3.13 -17.27 -1.28
N GLU A 76 2.88 -17.38 -2.58
CA GLU A 76 3.94 -17.67 -3.55
C GLU A 76 4.90 -16.49 -3.69
N PHE A 77 4.37 -15.26 -3.67
CA PHE A 77 5.19 -14.04 -3.66
C PHE A 77 6.09 -13.99 -2.41
N GLU A 78 5.55 -14.28 -1.22
CA GLU A 78 6.32 -14.34 0.02
C GLU A 78 7.42 -15.41 -0.04
N ALA A 79 7.09 -16.62 -0.53
CA ALA A 79 8.06 -17.71 -0.68
C ALA A 79 9.17 -17.38 -1.69
N GLU A 80 8.85 -16.66 -2.76
CA GLU A 80 9.81 -16.22 -3.76
C GLU A 80 10.73 -15.13 -3.21
N GLN A 81 10.18 -14.18 -2.44
CA GLN A 81 10.99 -13.17 -1.75
C GLN A 81 11.94 -13.81 -0.74
N ALA A 82 11.47 -14.76 0.07
CA ALA A 82 12.32 -15.46 1.05
C ALA A 82 13.46 -16.27 0.40
N LYS A 83 13.25 -16.84 -0.78
CA LYS A 83 14.33 -17.49 -1.57
C LYS A 83 15.33 -16.46 -2.11
N ASN A 84 14.82 -15.31 -2.55
CA ASN A 84 15.62 -14.22 -3.10
C ASN A 84 16.29 -13.35 -2.03
N GLU A 85 15.92 -13.43 -0.76
CA GLU A 85 16.63 -12.76 0.35
C GLU A 85 18.07 -13.26 0.54
N GLY A 86 18.40 -14.45 0.04
CA GLY A 86 19.79 -14.91 -0.13
C GLY A 86 20.58 -14.17 -1.21
N PHE A 87 19.91 -13.42 -2.10
CA PHE A 87 20.48 -12.73 -3.27
C PHE A 87 20.18 -11.21 -3.29
N ALA A 88 19.15 -10.74 -2.58
CA ALA A 88 18.66 -9.36 -2.56
C ALA A 88 19.58 -8.39 -1.80
N SER A 89 20.44 -8.91 -0.91
CA SER A 89 21.57 -8.15 -0.34
C SER A 89 22.51 -7.60 -1.44
N TYR A 90 22.59 -8.25 -2.60
CA TYR A 90 23.51 -7.87 -3.67
C TYR A 90 22.94 -6.81 -4.64
N ILE A 91 21.61 -6.74 -4.82
CA ILE A 91 21.00 -5.82 -5.80
C ILE A 91 20.77 -4.41 -5.24
N ILE A 92 20.42 -4.26 -3.95
CA ILE A 92 20.21 -2.93 -3.34
C ILE A 92 21.50 -2.08 -3.35
N ILE A 93 22.68 -2.71 -3.27
CA ILE A 93 23.98 -2.03 -3.34
C ILE A 93 24.32 -1.59 -4.78
N LEU A 94 23.82 -2.29 -5.82
CA LEU A 94 24.24 -2.06 -7.21
C LEU A 94 23.34 -1.10 -8.01
N THR A 95 22.13 -0.77 -7.54
CA THR A 95 21.24 0.20 -8.21
C THR A 95 21.30 1.61 -7.62
N SER A 96 22.19 1.86 -6.65
CA SER A 96 22.55 3.21 -6.21
C SER A 96 23.74 3.70 -7.04
N LYS A 97 23.47 4.19 -8.25
CA LYS A 97 24.38 5.06 -9.02
C LYS A 97 23.65 6.31 -9.43
#